data_AF-A0A7S3MPI6-F1
#
_entry.id   AF-A0A7S3MPI6-F1
#
_cell.length_a   1.000
_cell.length_b   1.000
_cell.length_c   1.000
_cell.angle_alpha   90.00
_cell.angle_beta   90.00
_cell.angle_gamma   90.00
#
_symmetry.space_group_name_H-M   'P 1'
#
loop_
_entity.id
_entity.type
_entity.pdbx_description
1 polymer ?
#
loop_
_entity_poly.entity_id
_entity_poly.type
_entity_poly.pdbx_seq_one_letter_code
_entity_poly.pdbx_strand_id
1 'polypeptide(L)'
;MEECTGKVVLLYTSYVSNQIVEVNTRKLETVLVGKNVEFTKIDGAAPTYKELRSALWEASGARTYPQLFIDGKVVAGGNFDDLQVLIDDGKLEELIAPYKKI
;
A
#
# COMPACT_ATOMS: atom_id res chain seq x y z
N MET A 1 -10.45 19.51 13.05
CA MET A 1 -9.96 18.91 11.80
C MET A 1 -8.93 17.87 12.19
N GLU A 2 -9.41 16.70 12.55
CA GLU A 2 -8.62 15.54 12.97
C GLU A 2 -9.07 14.38 12.07
N GLU A 3 -8.27 13.30 11.98
CA GLU A 3 -8.55 12.03 11.28
C GLU A 3 -7.85 11.75 9.92
N CYS A 4 -6.68 12.35 9.67
CA CYS A 4 -5.76 11.84 8.62
C CYS A 4 -4.40 11.37 9.13
N THR A 5 -4.09 11.52 10.42
CA THR A 5 -2.96 10.87 11.09
C THR A 5 -3.36 9.44 11.42
N GLY A 6 -2.89 8.44 10.66
CA GLY A 6 -3.25 7.03 10.99
C GLY A 6 -3.40 6.04 9.84
N LYS A 7 -3.47 6.48 8.58
CA LYS A 7 -4.05 5.65 7.52
C LYS A 7 -2.98 5.00 6.65
N VAL A 8 -2.73 3.70 6.88
CA VAL A 8 -2.06 2.83 5.92
C VAL A 8 -3.09 2.43 4.86
N VAL A 9 -2.83 2.74 3.60
CA VAL A 9 -3.73 2.45 2.48
C VAL A 9 -3.01 1.55 1.48
N LEU A 10 -3.58 0.38 1.23
CA LEU A 10 -3.11 -0.55 0.22
C LEU A 10 -4.00 -0.43 -1.02
N LEU A 11 -3.45 0.15 -2.08
CA LEU A 11 -4.08 0.19 -3.38
C LEU A 11 -3.71 -1.08 -4.15
N TYR A 12 -4.70 -1.94 -4.35
CA TYR A 12 -4.56 -3.15 -5.15
C TYR A 12 -5.55 -3.13 -6.31
N THR A 13 -5.46 -4.11 -7.21
CA THR A 13 -6.43 -4.29 -8.28
C THR A 13 -6.83 -5.75 -8.36
N SER A 14 -8.12 -6.02 -8.45
CA SER A 14 -8.61 -7.37 -8.76
C SER A 14 -8.42 -7.74 -10.24
N TYR A 15 -8.19 -6.75 -11.11
CA TYR A 15 -7.84 -6.96 -12.52
C TYR A 15 -6.32 -7.09 -12.67
N VAL A 16 -5.76 -8.17 -12.15
CA VAL A 16 -4.33 -8.48 -12.30
C VAL A 16 -4.07 -9.18 -13.64
N SER A 17 -3.49 -8.46 -14.60
CA SER A 17 -2.95 -9.08 -15.82
C SER A 17 -1.57 -9.71 -15.59
N ASN A 18 -0.90 -9.39 -14.48
CA ASN A 18 0.47 -9.78 -14.19
C ASN A 18 0.56 -10.45 -12.82
N GLN A 19 0.95 -11.73 -12.80
CA GLN A 19 1.00 -12.57 -11.59
C GLN A 19 1.90 -11.99 -10.50
N ILE A 20 2.93 -11.22 -10.88
CA ILE A 20 3.83 -10.56 -9.93
C ILE A 20 3.04 -9.59 -9.03
N VAL A 21 2.06 -8.86 -9.59
CA VAL A 21 1.23 -7.90 -8.85
C VAL A 21 0.39 -8.60 -7.78
N GLU A 22 -0.19 -9.75 -8.11
CA GLU A 22 -0.98 -10.56 -7.19
C GLU A 22 -0.11 -11.07 -6.02
N VAL A 23 1.04 -11.67 -6.35
CA VAL A 23 1.98 -12.18 -5.34
C VAL A 23 2.45 -11.07 -4.40
N ASN A 24 2.81 -9.91 -4.96
CA ASN A 24 3.27 -8.76 -4.20
C ASN A 24 2.19 -8.20 -3.27
N THR A 25 0.95 -8.10 -3.75
CA THR A 25 -0.19 -7.67 -2.95
C THR A 25 -0.38 -8.59 -1.75
N ARG A 26 -0.40 -9.91 -2.01
CA ARG A 26 -0.58 -10.92 -0.97
C ARG A 26 0.55 -10.91 0.07
N LYS A 27 1.80 -10.71 -0.37
CA LYS A 27 2.95 -10.58 0.54
C LYS A 27 2.79 -9.34 1.44
N LEU A 28 2.44 -8.19 0.87
CA LEU A 28 2.18 -6.96 1.62
C LEU A 28 1.09 -7.16 2.68
N GLU A 29 -0.03 -7.77 2.29
CA GLU A 29 -1.09 -8.11 3.24
C GLU A 29 -0.59 -9.01 4.36
N THR A 30 0.20 -10.04 4.04
CA THR A 30 0.76 -10.96 5.04
C THR A 30 1.66 -10.22 6.03
N VAL A 31 2.51 -9.30 5.54
CA VAL A 31 3.38 -8.48 6.40
C VAL A 31 2.54 -7.57 7.30
N LEU A 32 1.58 -6.84 6.74
CA LEU A 32 0.73 -5.91 7.50
C LEU A 32 -0.10 -6.64 8.57
N VAL A 33 -0.71 -7.77 8.21
CA VAL A 33 -1.47 -8.63 9.14
C VAL A 33 -0.54 -9.23 10.19
N GLY A 34 0.61 -9.76 9.81
CA GLY A 34 1.59 -10.32 10.75
C GLY A 34 2.13 -9.29 11.73
N LYS A 35 2.14 -8.01 11.34
CA LYS A 35 2.57 -6.89 12.18
C LYS A 35 1.43 -6.21 12.95
N ASN A 36 0.18 -6.71 12.85
CA ASN A 36 -1.01 -6.15 13.48
C ASN A 36 -1.23 -4.67 13.15
N VAL A 37 -0.97 -4.28 11.90
CA VAL A 37 -1.13 -2.91 11.43
C VAL A 37 -2.55 -2.71 10.93
N GLU A 38 -3.18 -1.58 11.26
CA GLU A 38 -4.46 -1.22 10.67
C GLU A 38 -4.24 -0.64 9.27
N PHE A 39 -4.73 -1.33 8.25
CA PHE A 39 -4.64 -0.89 6.86
C PHE A 39 -5.98 -0.97 6.13
N THR A 40 -6.20 -0.02 5.22
CA THR A 40 -7.39 0.05 4.37
C THR A 40 -7.05 -0.43 2.97
N LYS A 41 -7.77 -1.43 2.48
CA LYS A 41 -7.62 -1.91 1.10
C LYS A 41 -8.54 -1.15 0.17
N ILE A 42 -7.98 -0.59 -0.89
CA ILE A 42 -8.71 0.10 -1.95
C ILE A 42 -8.50 -0.66 -3.25
N ASP A 43 -9.61 -1.08 -3.87
CA ASP A 43 -9.58 -1.72 -5.18
C ASP A 43 -9.65 -0.67 -6.29
N GLY A 44 -8.55 -0.51 -7.04
CA GLY A 44 -8.45 0.44 -8.15
C GLY A 44 -9.15 -0.01 -9.44
N ALA A 45 -9.69 -1.23 -9.49
CA ALA A 45 -10.52 -1.71 -10.59
C ALA A 45 -11.99 -1.30 -10.42
N ALA A 46 -12.44 -1.10 -9.18
CA ALA A 46 -13.79 -0.67 -8.89
C ALA A 46 -14.04 0.80 -9.31
N PRO A 47 -15.15 1.08 -10.02
CA PRO A 47 -15.46 2.43 -10.49
C PRO A 47 -15.71 3.43 -9.36
N THR A 48 -16.10 2.96 -8.17
CA THR A 48 -16.31 3.76 -6.95
C THR A 48 -15.04 4.46 -6.47
N TYR A 49 -13.86 3.89 -6.73
CA TYR A 49 -12.58 4.44 -6.28
C TYR A 49 -11.79 5.09 -7.41
N LYS A 50 -12.44 5.40 -8.55
CA LYS A 50 -11.76 5.97 -9.72
C LYS A 50 -11.09 7.32 -9.42
N GLU A 51 -11.73 8.18 -8.63
CA GLU A 51 -11.17 9.47 -8.20
C GLU A 51 -9.98 9.28 -7.26
N LEU A 52 -10.13 8.42 -6.24
CA LEU A 52 -9.08 8.05 -5.30
C LEU A 52 -7.86 7.47 -6.02
N ARG A 53 -8.07 6.52 -6.93
CA ARG A 53 -7.01 5.95 -7.77
C ARG A 53 -6.29 7.02 -8.57
N SER A 54 -7.00 7.97 -9.17
CA SER A 54 -6.38 9.03 -9.96
C SER A 54 -5.51 9.93 -9.07
N ALA A 55 -6.02 10.33 -7.90
CA ALA A 55 -5.25 11.11 -6.93
C ALA A 55 -4.02 10.34 -6.41
N LEU A 56 -4.14 9.04 -6.15
CA LEU A 56 -3.05 8.18 -5.71
C LEU A 56 -1.98 8.00 -6.81
N TRP A 57 -2.40 7.89 -8.07
CA TRP A 57 -1.48 7.84 -9.21
C TRP A 57 -0.75 9.16 -9.41
N GLU A 58 -1.40 10.31 -9.19
CA GLU A 58 -0.75 11.61 -9.22
C GLU A 58 0.23 11.79 -8.05
N ALA A 59 -0.14 11.33 -6.84
CA ALA A 59 0.73 11.38 -5.67
C ALA A 59 1.96 10.45 -5.81
N SER A 60 1.77 9.28 -6.41
CA SER A 60 2.82 8.27 -6.60
C SER A 60 3.68 8.52 -7.84
N GLY A 61 3.15 9.23 -8.83
CA GLY A 61 3.76 9.36 -10.16
C GLY A 61 3.76 8.07 -10.99
N ALA A 62 3.33 6.95 -10.41
CA ALA A 62 3.30 5.64 -11.04
C ALA A 62 1.86 5.11 -11.19
N ARG A 63 1.56 4.52 -12.36
CA ARG A 63 0.24 3.90 -12.68
C ARG A 63 0.23 2.38 -12.49
N THR A 64 1.13 1.89 -11.65
CA THR A 64 1.43 0.47 -11.43
C THR A 64 0.77 -0.04 -10.15
N TYR A 65 0.61 -1.35 -10.01
CA TYR A 65 0.03 -1.98 -8.82
C TYR A 65 0.98 -3.08 -8.31
N PRO A 66 0.95 -3.45 -7.01
CA PRO A 66 0.25 -2.76 -5.93
C PRO A 66 0.96 -1.45 -5.54
N GLN A 67 0.24 -0.57 -4.83
CA GLN A 67 0.84 0.61 -4.20
C GLN A 67 0.51 0.65 -2.71
N LEU A 68 1.51 0.91 -1.88
CA LEU A 68 1.35 1.11 -0.45
C LEU A 68 1.52 2.58 -0.13
N PHE A 69 0.52 3.15 0.53
CA PHE A 69 0.54 4.50 1.05
C PHE A 69 0.51 4.48 2.56
N ILE A 70 1.36 5.29 3.19
CA ILE A 70 1.39 5.49 4.63
C ILE A 70 1.36 7.00 4.87
N ASP A 71 0.35 7.48 5.59
CA ASP A 71 0.21 8.92 5.89
C ASP A 71 0.15 9.82 4.64
N GLY A 72 -0.41 9.30 3.53
CA GLY A 72 -0.45 10.01 2.26
C GLY A 72 0.88 10.03 1.48
N LYS A 73 1.94 9.41 2.00
CA LYS A 73 3.18 9.16 1.26
C LYS A 73 3.16 7.80 0.59
N VAL A 74 3.57 7.73 -0.67
CA VAL A 74 3.80 6.44 -1.32
C VAL A 74 5.08 5.81 -0.73
N VAL A 75 4.93 4.62 -0.16
CA VAL A 75 6.05 3.84 0.39
C VAL A 75 6.47 2.76 -0.59
N ALA A 76 5.53 2.23 -1.37
CA ALA A 76 5.84 1.38 -2.51
C ALA A 76 4.94 1.75 -3.69
N GLY A 77 5.55 2.11 -4.81
CA GLY A 77 4.86 2.45 -6.05
C GLY A 77 5.29 1.51 -7.17
N GLY A 78 4.56 0.40 -7.38
CA GLY A 78 4.75 -0.47 -8.55
C GLY A 78 5.91 -1.45 -8.53
N ASN A 79 6.97 -1.20 -7.76
CA ASN A 79 8.11 -2.08 -7.67
C ASN A 79 8.22 -2.66 -6.26
N PHE A 80 8.09 -3.98 -6.16
CA PHE A 80 8.18 -4.68 -4.87
C PHE A 80 9.63 -4.94 -4.45
N ASP A 81 10.58 -4.72 -5.35
CA ASP A 81 12.01 -4.83 -5.06
C ASP A 81 12.44 -3.78 -4.03
N ASP A 82 12.12 -2.50 -4.27
CA ASP A 82 12.31 -1.41 -3.29
C ASP A 82 11.62 -1.71 -1.96
N LEU A 83 10.38 -2.21 -2.00
CA LEU A 83 9.66 -2.60 -0.78
C LEU A 83 10.38 -3.75 -0.06
N GLN A 84 10.86 -4.77 -0.78
CA GLN A 84 11.59 -5.88 -0.18
C GLN A 84 12.86 -5.40 0.51
N VAL A 85 13.59 -4.49 -0.11
CA VAL A 85 14.75 -3.85 0.51
C VAL A 85 14.33 -3.09 1.78
N LEU A 86 13.22 -2.34 1.75
CA LEU A 86 12.72 -1.65 2.94
C LEU A 86 12.24 -2.61 4.05
N ILE A 87 11.72 -3.79 3.69
CA ILE A 87 11.33 -4.84 4.63
C ILE A 87 12.57 -5.47 5.26
N ASP A 88 13.55 -5.82 4.43
CA ASP A 88 14.81 -6.45 4.85
C ASP A 88 15.64 -5.52 5.75
N ASP A 89 15.70 -4.24 5.38
CA ASP A 89 16.36 -3.18 6.16
C ASP A 89 15.56 -2.76 7.40
N GLY A 90 14.36 -3.30 7.62
CA GLY A 90 13.48 -2.98 8.75
C GLY A 90 12.82 -1.59 8.68
N LYS A 91 13.16 -0.74 7.71
CA LYS A 91 12.56 0.59 7.51
C LYS A 91 11.05 0.55 7.31
N LEU A 92 10.53 -0.45 6.60
CA LEU A 92 9.08 -0.59 6.46
C LEU A 92 8.42 -0.79 7.83
N GLU A 93 9.05 -1.55 8.72
CA GLU A 93 8.55 -1.77 10.07
C GLU A 93 8.52 -0.49 10.89
N GLU A 94 9.54 0.35 10.76
CA GLU A 94 9.57 1.67 11.42
C GLU A 94 8.46 2.59 10.89
N LEU A 95 8.21 2.55 9.59
CA LEU A 95 7.13 3.34 8.96
C LEU A 95 5.74 2.87 9.39
N ILE A 96 5.53 1.56 9.56
CA ILE A 96 4.24 1.00 10.01
C ILE A 96 4.11 0.89 11.54
N ALA A 97 5.22 1.01 12.29
CA ALA A 97 5.26 0.93 13.75
C ALA A 97 4.24 1.83 14.47
N PRO A 98 4.07 3.12 14.10
CA PRO A 98 3.07 3.97 14.75
C PRO A 98 1.63 3.58 14.44
N TYR A 99 1.40 2.70 13.46
CA TYR A 99 0.07 2.22 13.04
C TYR A 99 -0.21 0.78 13.50
N LYS A 100 0.71 0.17 14.27
CA LYS A 100 0.48 -1.13 14.91
C LYS A 100 -0.55 -0.94 16.02
N LYS A 101 -1.60 -1.76 16.01
CA LYS A 101 -2.47 -1.91 17.19
C LYS A 101 -1.69 -2.67 18.26
N ILE A 102 -1.43 -2.00 19.38
CA ILE A 102 -0.95 -2.58 20.64
C ILE A 102 -2.07 -3.40 21.29
#